data_AF-A0A932ILC3-F1
#
_entry.id   AF-A0A932ILC3-F1
#
_cell.length_a   1.000
_cell.length_b   1.000
_cell.length_c   1.000
_cell.angle_alpha   90.00
_cell.angle_beta   90.00
_cell.angle_gamma   90.00
#
_symmetry.space_group_name_H-M   'P 1'
#
loop_
_entity.id
_entity.type
_entity.pdbx_description
1 polymer ?
#
loop_
_entity_poly.entity_id
_entity_poly.type
_entity_poly.pdbx_seq_one_letter_code
_entity_poly.pdbx_strand_id
1 'polypeptide(L)'
;SKADTKQGDKTGRRHLLPDAENVTPLLFVRERRKDARGVTCAFRFLGPVRPERVQGERPISIEWSLGTPLRPEWVRRWGNVG
;
A
#
# COMPACT_ATOMS: atom_id res chain seq x y z
N SER A 1 8.87 4.51 -1.59
CA SER A 1 8.66 4.25 -3.03
C SER A 1 9.87 3.47 -3.52
N LYS A 2 9.73 2.18 -3.85
CA LYS A 2 10.78 1.44 -4.56
C LYS A 2 10.43 1.51 -6.04
N ALA A 3 11.04 2.47 -6.73
CA ALA A 3 10.77 2.82 -8.13
C ALA A 3 11.30 1.79 -9.16
N ASP A 4 11.72 0.59 -8.73
CA ASP A 4 12.39 -0.40 -9.60
C ASP A 4 11.78 -1.81 -9.46
N THR A 5 10.50 -1.90 -9.11
CA THR A 5 9.81 -3.20 -9.10
C THR A 5 9.47 -3.59 -10.53
N LYS A 6 10.37 -4.35 -11.19
CA LYS A 6 10.14 -4.94 -12.52
C LYS A 6 9.16 -6.12 -12.38
N GLN A 7 8.15 -6.20 -13.24
CA GLN A 7 7.13 -7.27 -13.21
C GLN A 7 7.73 -8.68 -13.21
N GLY A 8 8.87 -8.88 -13.88
CA GLY A 8 9.50 -10.20 -14.06
C GLY A 8 10.33 -10.73 -12.89
N ASP A 9 10.74 -9.88 -11.94
CA ASP A 9 11.57 -10.32 -10.81
C ASP A 9 10.71 -10.92 -9.68
N LYS A 10 11.29 -11.80 -8.87
CA LYS A 10 10.62 -12.49 -7.75
C LYS A 10 9.94 -11.50 -6.78
N THR A 11 10.51 -10.30 -6.66
CA THR A 11 9.93 -9.19 -5.88
C THR A 11 8.66 -8.63 -6.53
N GLY A 12 8.61 -8.47 -7.85
CA GLY A 12 7.43 -8.02 -8.58
C GLY A 12 6.28 -9.02 -8.50
N ARG A 13 6.56 -10.31 -8.68
CA ARG A 13 5.54 -11.37 -8.65
C ARG A 13 4.76 -11.42 -7.34
N ARG A 14 5.43 -11.22 -6.19
CA ARG A 14 4.76 -11.17 -4.87
C ARG A 14 3.73 -10.04 -4.74
N HIS A 15 3.92 -8.94 -5.47
CA HIS A 15 2.97 -7.83 -5.46
C HIS A 15 1.86 -8.03 -6.50
N LEU A 16 2.16 -8.71 -7.61
CA LEU A 16 1.24 -8.91 -8.72
C LEU A 16 0.32 -10.13 -8.56
N LEU A 17 0.86 -11.22 -8.02
CA LEU A 17 0.21 -12.53 -7.88
C LEU A 17 0.45 -13.10 -6.47
N PRO A 18 0.03 -12.41 -5.40
CA PRO A 18 0.29 -12.82 -4.02
C PRO A 18 -0.28 -14.21 -3.70
N ASP A 19 -1.45 -14.55 -4.24
CA ASP A 19 -2.10 -15.84 -4.02
C ASP A 19 -1.29 -17.00 -4.61
N ALA A 20 -0.74 -16.83 -5.82
CA ALA A 20 0.11 -17.84 -6.47
C ALA A 20 1.45 -18.05 -5.74
N GLU A 21 1.91 -17.03 -5.00
CA GLU A 21 3.14 -17.07 -4.20
C GLU A 21 2.86 -17.42 -2.72
N ASN A 22 1.60 -17.69 -2.34
CA ASN A 22 1.16 -17.92 -0.96
C ASN A 22 1.60 -16.81 0.01
N VAL A 23 1.48 -15.55 -0.42
CA VAL A 23 1.84 -14.35 0.35
C VAL A 23 0.57 -13.55 0.65
N THR A 24 0.47 -13.00 1.87
CA THR A 24 -0.57 -12.03 2.23
C THR A 24 0.03 -10.63 2.38
N PRO A 25 -0.26 -9.70 1.45
CA PRO A 25 0.18 -8.31 1.58
C PRO A 25 -0.52 -7.59 2.74
N LEU A 26 0.25 -6.82 3.51
CA LEU A 26 -0.24 -6.07 4.68
C LEU A 26 -0.05 -4.56 4.47
N LEU A 27 -1.09 -3.76 4.72
CA LEU A 27 -1.04 -2.31 4.53
C LEU A 27 -0.64 -1.58 5.80
N PHE A 28 0.48 -0.87 5.72
CA PHE A 28 0.97 0.04 6.75
C PHE A 28 1.04 1.46 6.20
N VAL A 29 0.37 2.41 6.86
CA VAL A 29 0.33 3.82 6.43
C VAL A 29 0.85 4.75 7.51
N ARG A 30 1.32 5.91 7.08
CA ARG A 30 1.58 7.05 7.96
C ARG A 30 1.31 8.33 7.17
N GLU A 31 0.71 9.32 7.80
CA GLU A 31 0.37 10.59 7.15
C GLU A 31 1.65 11.38 6.79
N ARG A 32 2.65 11.36 7.67
CA ARG A 32 3.94 12.04 7.48
C ARG A 32 5.07 11.17 8.01
N ARG A 33 6.28 11.38 7.48
CA ARG A 33 7.49 10.67 7.95
C ARG A 33 7.98 11.16 9.30
N LYS A 34 7.94 12.47 9.51
CA LYS A 34 8.35 13.14 10.75
C LYS A 34 7.25 14.07 11.25
N ASP A 35 7.17 14.23 12.56
CA ASP A 35 6.29 15.21 13.20
C ASP A 35 6.95 16.62 13.23
N ALA A 36 6.25 17.59 13.83
CA ALA A 36 6.73 18.97 13.95
C ALA A 36 8.02 19.11 14.78
N ARG A 37 8.37 18.10 15.58
CA ARG A 37 9.60 18.04 16.39
C ARG A 37 10.72 17.28 15.68
N GLY A 38 10.50 16.83 14.45
CA GLY A 38 11.48 16.07 13.67
C GLY A 38 11.59 14.60 14.08
N VAL A 39 10.68 14.08 14.91
CA VAL A 39 10.64 12.69 15.37
C VAL A 39 9.94 11.82 14.33
N THR A 40 10.45 10.61 14.08
CA THR A 40 9.86 9.68 13.10
C THR A 40 8.50 9.20 13.57
N CYS A 41 7.47 9.41 12.75
CA CYS A 41 6.13 8.90 13.03
C CYS A 41 6.04 7.39 12.83
N ALA A 42 5.36 6.72 13.76
CA ALA A 42 5.05 5.30 13.66
C ALA A 42 4.10 5.01 12.48
N PHE A 43 4.23 3.80 11.92
CA PHE A 43 3.26 3.28 10.98
C PHE A 43 2.01 2.80 11.70
N ARG A 44 0.87 2.94 11.04
CA ARG A 44 -0.39 2.32 11.45
C ARG A 44 -0.70 1.15 10.54
N PHE A 45 -1.07 0.03 11.13
CA PHE A 45 -1.55 -1.16 10.41
C PHE A 45 -3.03 -1.00 10.06
N LEU A 46 -3.40 -1.23 8.80
CA LEU A 46 -4.79 -1.12 8.34
C LEU A 46 -5.45 -2.47 8.03
N GLY A 47 -4.65 -3.51 7.82
CA GLY A 47 -5.15 -4.84 7.49
C GLY A 47 -4.51 -5.45 6.24
N PRO A 48 -4.92 -6.68 5.88
CA PRO A 48 -4.52 -7.33 4.64
C PRO A 48 -5.17 -6.66 3.42
N VAL A 49 -4.44 -6.64 2.31
CA VAL A 49 -4.90 -6.07 1.03
C VAL A 49 -4.75 -7.07 -0.11
N ARG A 50 -5.57 -6.92 -1.15
CA ARG A 50 -5.49 -7.68 -2.39
C ARG A 50 -5.24 -6.74 -3.57
N PRO A 51 -4.42 -7.12 -4.56
CA PRO A 51 -4.27 -6.33 -5.76
C PRO A 51 -5.57 -6.41 -6.57
N GLU A 52 -6.13 -5.27 -6.95
CA GLU A 52 -7.34 -5.18 -7.75
C GLU A 52 -7.01 -4.89 -9.20
N ARG A 53 -6.04 -3.98 -9.43
CA ARG A 53 -5.58 -3.63 -10.77
C ARG A 53 -4.11 -3.31 -10.77
N VAL A 54 -3.43 -3.75 -11.82
CA VAL A 54 -2.04 -3.39 -12.08
C VAL A 54 -2.02 -2.56 -13.36
N GLN A 55 -1.42 -1.38 -13.30
CA GLN A 55 -1.28 -0.47 -14.43
C GLN A 55 0.18 -0.04 -14.61
N GLY A 56 0.59 0.17 -15.86
CA GLY A 56 1.92 0.65 -16.20
C GLY A 56 2.99 -0.45 -16.19
N GLU A 57 4.04 -0.21 -16.97
CA GLU A 57 5.16 -1.13 -17.11
C GLU A 57 6.34 -0.71 -16.20
N ARG A 58 6.57 0.61 -16.02
CA ARG A 58 7.55 1.21 -15.10
C ARG A 58 7.21 2.67 -14.70
N PRO A 59 7.12 3.00 -13.39
CA PRO A 59 6.92 2.07 -12.29
C PRO A 59 5.54 1.42 -12.42
N ILE A 60 5.42 0.17 -11.97
CA ILE A 60 4.11 -0.46 -11.82
C ILE A 60 3.30 0.34 -10.78
N SER A 61 2.06 0.67 -11.12
CA SER A 61 1.05 1.15 -10.19
C SER A 61 0.12 -0.02 -9.88
N ILE A 62 -0.13 -0.25 -8.59
CA ILE A 62 -1.04 -1.31 -8.15
C ILE A 62 -2.14 -0.64 -7.33
N GLU A 63 -3.37 -0.80 -7.79
CA GLU A 63 -4.57 -0.50 -7.02
C GLU A 63 -4.81 -1.67 -6.06
N TRP A 64 -4.96 -1.34 -4.77
CA TRP A 64 -5.13 -2.31 -3.70
C TRP A 64 -6.51 -2.16 -3.08
N SER A 65 -7.20 -3.28 -2.91
CA SER A 65 -8.44 -3.36 -2.15
C SER A 65 -8.13 -3.78 -0.70
N LEU A 66 -8.64 -3.02 0.27
CA LEU A 66 -8.51 -3.32 1.70
C LEU A 66 -9.64 -4.27 2.13
N GLY A 67 -9.28 -5.41 2.71
CA GLY A 67 -10.26 -6.44 3.12
C GLY A 67 -11.16 -6.04 4.29
N THR A 68 -10.98 -4.85 4.86
CA THR A 68 -11.80 -4.32 5.96
C THR A 68 -12.13 -2.86 5.68
N PRO A 69 -13.37 -2.39 5.96
CA PRO A 69 -13.71 -0.99 5.79
C PRO A 69 -12.78 -0.10 6.62
N LEU A 70 -12.35 1.02 6.02
CA LEU A 70 -11.68 2.06 6.78
C LEU A 70 -12.62 2.60 7.86
N ARG A 71 -12.07 2.89 9.03
CA ARG A 71 -12.85 3.51 10.10
C ARG A 71 -13.38 4.88 9.64
N PRO A 72 -14.64 5.25 9.96
CA PRO A 72 -15.26 6.47 9.43
C PRO A 72 -14.47 7.76 9.68
N GLU A 73 -13.78 7.84 10.83
CA GLU A 73 -12.96 8.99 11.18
C GLU A 73 -11.72 9.18 10.29
N TRP A 74 -11.30 8.12 9.57
CA TRP A 74 -10.17 8.21 8.64
C TRP A 74 -10.64 8.53 7.24
N VAL A 75 -11.81 8.01 6.85
CA VAL A 75 -12.46 8.41 5.59
C VAL A 75 -12.66 9.92 5.58
N ARG A 76 -13.12 10.51 6.69
CA ARG A 76 -13.27 11.97 6.81
C ARG A 76 -11.93 12.72 6.75
N ARG A 77 -10.87 12.13 7.31
CA ARG A 77 -9.54 12.76 7.36
C ARG A 77 -8.82 12.72 6.00
N TRP A 78 -8.99 11.64 5.24
CA TRP A 78 -8.27 11.41 3.98
C TRP A 78 -9.13 11.60 2.72
N GLY A 79 -10.45 11.67 2.85
CA GLY A 79 -11.38 11.90 1.75
C GLY A 79 -11.35 13.32 1.17
N ASN A 80 -10.67 14.27 1.83
CA ASN A 80 -10.51 15.65 1.36
C ASN A 80 -9.17 15.91 0.64
N VAL A 81 -8.47 14.86 0.23
CA VAL A 81 -7.28 14.98 -0.63
C VAL A 81 -7.75 14.77 -2.07
N GLY A 82 -8.34 15.84 -2.63
CA GLY A 82 -8.63 15.99 -4.07
C GLY A 82 -7.58 16.85 -4.73
#